data_AF-K0IF72-F1
#
_entry.id   AF-K0IF72-F1
#
_cell.length_a   1.000
_cell.length_b   1.000
_cell.length_c   1.000
_cell.angle_alpha   90.00
_cell.angle_beta   90.00
_cell.angle_gamma   90.00
#
_symmetry.space_group_name_H-M   'P 1'
#
loop_
_entity.id
_entity.type
_entity.pdbx_description
1 polymer ?
#
loop_
_entity_poly.entity_id
_entity_poly.type
_entity_poly.pdbx_seq_one_letter_code
_entity_poly.pdbx_strand_id
1 'polypeptide(L)' 'MQEVRRYDADIDYCPTCKGVWLDRGEIDKIATMQTRYDEEHYRRYHTDRDYDEYDDDYYNYRGHRRRRGFFGDLFDFD' A
#
# COMPACT_ATOMS: atom_id res chain seq x y z
N MET A 1 15.56 17.51 6.59
CA MET A 1 14.11 17.29 6.45
C MET A 1 13.79 17.57 5.00
N GLN A 2 13.09 16.66 4.35
CA GLN A 2 12.67 16.77 2.95
C GLN A 2 11.15 16.77 2.95
N GLU A 3 10.54 17.82 2.39
CA GLU A 3 9.11 17.88 2.18
C GLU A 3 8.79 17.13 0.89
N VAL A 4 7.93 16.12 0.99
CA VAL A 4 7.54 15.25 -0.12
C VAL A 4 6.02 15.26 -0.23
N ARG A 5 5.50 15.65 -1.40
CA ARG A 5 4.07 15.59 -1.67
C ARG A 5 3.69 14.27 -2.33
N ARG A 6 2.81 13.50 -1.70
CA ARG A 6 2.24 12.27 -2.26
C ARG A 6 0.76 12.15 -1.93
N TYR A 7 -0.05 11.73 -2.91
CA TYR A 7 -1.49 11.50 -2.74
C TYR A 7 -2.23 12.70 -2.12
N ASP A 8 -1.85 13.91 -2.54
CA ASP A 8 -2.34 15.19 -2.00
C ASP A 8 -2.05 15.44 -0.51
N ALA A 9 -1.15 14.63 0.05
CA ALA A 9 -0.61 14.81 1.37
C ALA A 9 0.83 15.34 1.34
N ASP A 10 1.12 16.29 2.23
CA ASP A 10 2.45 16.85 2.46
C ASP A 10 3.12 16.05 3.59
N ILE A 11 4.27 15.44 3.27
CA ILE A 11 4.97 14.49 4.13
C ILE A 11 6.39 14.99 4.39
N ASP A 12 6.73 15.14 5.66
CA ASP A 12 8.09 15.48 6.06
C ASP A 12 8.91 14.23 6.34
N TYR A 13 9.99 14.03 5.58
CA TYR A 13 10.89 12.90 5.71
C TYR A 13 12.29 13.31 6.19
N CYS A 14 12.85 12.58 7.16
CA CYS A 14 14.25 12.72 7.55
C CYS A 14 15.08 11.54 7.01
N PRO A 15 15.98 11.74 6.03
CA PRO A 15 16.80 10.65 5.48
C PRO A 15 17.81 10.08 6.50
N THR A 16 18.17 10.86 7.52
CA THR A 16 19.17 10.46 8.52
C THR A 16 18.61 9.48 9.55
N CYS A 17 17.39 9.72 10.05
CA CYS A 17 16.76 8.85 11.05
C CYS A 17 15.59 8.01 10.51
N LYS A 18 15.22 8.20 9.24
CA LYS A 18 14.06 7.59 8.57
C LYS A 18 12.72 7.92 9.23
N GLY A 19 12.66 9.02 9.98
CA GLY A 19 11.42 9.52 10.57
C GLY A 19 10.52 10.15 9.51
N VAL A 20 9.21 10.03 9.73
CA VAL A 20 8.15 10.60 8.89
C VAL A 20 7.21 11.40 9.79
N TRP A 21 6.88 12.62 9.38
CA TRP A 21 5.95 13.51 10.08
C TRP A 21 4.84 13.96 9.13
N LEU A 22 3.64 14.11 9.69
CA LEU A 22 2.40 14.45 8.98
C LEU A 22 1.66 15.51 9.79
N ASP A 23 1.06 16.48 9.10
CA ASP A 23 0.23 17.50 9.73
C ASP A 23 -1.18 17.01 10.07
N ARG A 24 -1.86 17.78 10.91
CA ARG A 24 -3.26 17.51 11.26
C ARG A 24 -4.15 17.67 10.02
N GLY A 25 -4.82 16.59 9.62
CA GLY A 25 -5.66 16.53 8.43
C GLY A 25 -4.99 15.84 7.23
N GLU A 26 -3.67 15.74 7.21
CA GLU A 26 -2.92 14.96 6.21
C GLU A 26 -3.17 13.45 6.38
N ILE A 27 -3.29 13.01 7.63
CA ILE A 27 -3.66 11.63 7.98
C ILE A 27 -5.01 11.24 7.36
N ASP A 28 -6.00 12.13 7.39
CA ASP A 28 -7.34 11.85 6.86
C ASP A 28 -7.33 11.70 5.33
N LYS A 29 -6.48 12.48 4.65
CA LYS A 29 -6.27 12.35 3.19
C LYS A 29 -5.67 10.99 2.86
N ILE A 30 -4.63 10.58 3.59
CA ILE A 30 -3.98 9.27 3.39
C ILE A 30 -4.95 8.13 3.68
N ALA A 31 -5.73 8.20 4.76
CA ALA A 31 -6.72 7.18 5.10
C ALA A 31 -7.79 7.03 4.01
N THR A 32 -8.28 8.15 3.47
CA THR A 32 -9.24 8.14 2.36
C THR A 32 -8.67 7.45 1.12
N MET A 33 -7.39 7.68 0.83
CA MET A 33 -6.69 7.04 -0.29
C MET A 33 -6.46 5.55 -0.05
N GLN A 34 -6.12 5.16 1.18
CA GLN A 34 -5.98 3.76 1.56
C GLN A 34 -7.30 2.99 1.33
N THR A 35 -8.43 3.54 1.76
CA THR A 35 -9.75 2.90 1.53
C THR A 35 -10.00 2.66 0.05
N ARG A 36 -9.69 3.64 -0.81
CA ARG A 36 -9.83 3.47 -2.27
C ARG A 36 -8.91 2.39 -2.83
N TYR A 37 -7.66 2.36 -2.38
CA TYR A 37 -6.69 1.34 -2.77
C TYR A 37 -7.18 -0.06 -2.35
N ASP A 38 -7.65 -0.22 -1.11
CA ASP A 38 -8.14 -1.49 -0.58
C ASP A 38 -9.38 -1.98 -1.33
N GLU A 39 -10.31 -1.08 -1.68
CA GLU A 39 -11.48 -1.43 -2.50
C GLU A 39 -11.10 -1.88 -3.92
N GLU A 40 -10.19 -1.15 -4.58
CA GLU A 40 -9.73 -1.52 -5.92
C GLU A 40 -8.99 -2.85 -5.89
N HIS A 41 -8.11 -3.03 -4.90
CA HIS A 41 -7.38 -4.28 -4.69
C HIS A 41 -8.34 -5.43 -4.43
N TYR A 42 -9.36 -5.25 -3.58
CA TYR A 42 -10.37 -6.25 -3.31
C TYR A 42 -11.12 -6.64 -4.60
N ARG A 43 -11.59 -5.67 -5.38
CA ARG A 43 -12.25 -5.95 -6.66
C ARG A 43 -11.35 -6.73 -7.63
N ARG A 44 -10.08 -6.32 -7.75
CA ARG A 44 -9.12 -6.98 -8.65
C ARG A 44 -8.82 -8.44 -8.28
N TYR A 45 -8.88 -8.81 -7.00
CA TYR A 45 -8.54 -10.17 -6.55
C TYR A 45 -9.74 -11.05 -6.22
N HIS A 46 -10.91 -10.48 -5.91
CA HIS A 46 -12.09 -11.22 -5.46
C HIS A 46 -13.23 -11.27 -6.48
N THR A 47 -13.22 -10.46 -7.55
CA THR A 47 -14.29 -10.50 -8.57
C THR A 47 -14.08 -11.59 -9.62
N ASP A 48 -12.85 -12.05 -9.85
CA ASP A 48 -12.54 -13.07 -10.88
C ASP A 48 -12.48 -14.52 -10.37
N ARG A 49 -12.86 -14.79 -9.12
CA ARG A 49 -12.67 -16.11 -8.46
C ARG A 49 -13.97 -16.85 -8.12
N ASP A 50 -15.04 -16.60 -8.87
CA ASP A 50 -16.32 -17.31 -8.69
C ASP A 50 -16.34 -18.70 -9.35
N TYR A 51 -15.26 -19.12 -10.01
CA TYR A 51 -15.10 -20.48 -10.52
C TYR A 51 -13.66 -20.95 -10.30
N ASP A 52 -13.52 -22.03 -9.53
CA ASP A 52 -12.41 -23.00 -9.45
C ASP A 52 -12.09 -23.35 -7.99
N GLU A 53 -13.06 -24.02 -7.33
CA GLU A 53 -12.94 -24.63 -6.00
C GLU A 53 -12.24 -26.01 -6.02
N TYR A 54 -11.60 -26.39 -7.13
CA TYR A 54 -10.90 -27.67 -7.20
C TYR A 54 -9.54 -27.49 -7.86
N ASP A 55 -8.49 -27.86 -7.12
CA ASP A 55 -7.13 -28.17 -7.59
C ASP A 55 -6.09 -27.04 -7.44
N ASP A 56 -5.47 -26.88 -6.25
CA ASP A 56 -4.19 -26.12 -6.18
C ASP A 56 -3.27 -26.42 -4.97
N ASP A 57 -3.22 -27.67 -4.49
CA ASP A 57 -2.34 -28.04 -3.35
C ASP A 57 -0.88 -28.33 -3.76
N TYR A 58 -0.47 -28.16 -5.02
CA TYR A 58 0.86 -28.60 -5.51
C TYR A 58 1.90 -27.48 -5.80
N TYR A 59 1.51 -26.21 -5.94
CA TYR A 59 2.45 -25.17 -6.45
C TYR A 59 3.04 -24.18 -5.43
N ASN A 60 2.73 -24.27 -4.14
CA ASN A 60 2.92 -23.13 -3.22
C ASN A 60 4.33 -22.91 -2.61
N TYR A 61 5.40 -23.54 -3.11
CA TYR A 61 6.76 -23.43 -2.53
C TYR A 61 7.72 -22.46 -3.24
N ARG A 62 7.34 -21.81 -4.34
CA ARG A 62 8.23 -20.87 -5.07
C ARG A 62 7.48 -19.64 -5.55
N GLY A 63 7.57 -18.55 -4.79
CA GLY A 63 7.32 -17.22 -5.38
C GLY A 63 6.50 -16.23 -4.59
N HIS A 64 6.49 -16.27 -3.25
CA HIS A 64 5.98 -15.13 -2.48
C HIS A 64 7.03 -14.01 -2.43
N ARG A 65 7.20 -13.27 -3.54
CA ARG A 65 7.68 -11.89 -3.42
C ARG A 65 6.60 -11.14 -2.63
N ARG A 66 6.96 -10.65 -1.44
CA ARG A 66 6.08 -9.80 -0.64
C ARG A 66 5.74 -8.59 -1.50
N ARG A 67 4.52 -8.55 -2.03
CA ARG A 67 4.00 -7.35 -2.68
C ARG A 67 4.00 -6.25 -1.61
N ARG A 68 4.64 -5.13 -1.93
CA ARG A 68 4.60 -3.96 -1.05
C ARG A 68 3.15 -3.50 -0.98
N GLY A 69 2.62 -3.37 0.23
CA GLY A 69 1.28 -2.84 0.45
C GLY A 69 1.26 -1.33 0.23
N PHE A 70 0.08 -0.73 0.32
CA PHE A 70 -0.13 0.72 0.17
C PHE A 70 0.92 1.57 0.93
N PHE A 71 1.14 1.28 2.21
CA PHE A 71 2.11 2.01 3.04
C PHE A 71 3.58 1.74 2.69
N GLY A 72 3.85 0.57 2.11
CA GLY A 72 5.19 0.19 1.66
C GLY A 72 5.63 1.02 0.48
N ASP A 73 4.71 1.36 -0.42
CA ASP A 73 4.98 2.27 -1.54
C ASP A 73 4.91 3.73 -1.10
N LEU A 74 3.95 4.07 -0.22
CA LEU A 74 3.75 5.44 0.26
C LEU A 74 5.00 6.04 0.93
N PHE A 75 5.67 5.24 1.76
CA PHE A 75 6.85 5.67 2.54
C PHE A 75 8.19 5.17 1.98
N ASP A 76 8.20 4.72 0.71
CA ASP A 76 9.42 4.38 -0.01
C ASP A 76 10.09 5.66 -0.54
N PHE A 77 11.03 6.19 0.26
CA PHE A 77 11.77 7.42 0.01
C PHE A 77 13.26 7.18 -0.35
N ASP A 78 13.58 6.04 -0.95
CA ASP A 78 14.93 5.64 -1.41
C ASP A 78 15.39 6.38 -2.68
#